data_AF-E5BGG3-F1
#
_entry.id   AF-E5BGG3-F1
#
_cell.length_a   1.000
_cell.length_b   1.000
_cell.length_c   1.000
_cell.angle_alpha   90.00
_cell.angle_beta   90.00
_cell.angle_gamma   90.00
#
_symmetry.space_group_name_H-M   'P 1'
#
loop_
_entity.id
_entity.type
_entity.pdbx_description
1 polymer ?
#
loop_
_entity_poly.entity_id
_entity_poly.type
_entity_poly.pdbx_seq_one_letter_code
_entity_poly.pdbx_strand_id
1 'polypeptide(L)'
;MFFKTTEEHEELRAKVREFVETEVKPIAFELDQENKFPEEAIKKFAKMGMMGLPYPKEFGGAGKDILSYAIAVEELSRVDGGTGVILSAHVSLGTFPIAAFGTEEQKKKYLVPLAKGEKIGAFGLTEPNAGSDAGGTETTAVLEGDHYILNGEKIFITNAPYADIYVVFAVTTPDIGTKGISAFIVEKGWEGFTFGDHYDKLGIRSSSTAQLIFNNVKVPKENLLGKEGKGFNIAMATLDGGRIGIASQALGIAQGAYEEALNYAKEREQFGQPIAFQQAITFKLADMATKLRAARFLVYSAAELKEHHEPYGMESAMAKQYASDVALEIVNDALQIHGGAGYLKGMPVERFYRDAKICTIYEGTNEIQRVVIGAHIVGKAPKPTALAAAPKKKGPVCGIRKNVIFKDGSMQDKVNALVAALKADGYDFTVGIDMDTPILDAERVVSFGKGVGKKENVELVKELAKQAGAALGCSRPVAETLRYLPLNRYVGMSGQKFKGNLYIACGISGAIQHLKGIKDATTIVAINTNGNAPIFKNADYGIVGSIEEVLPLLAAALNNGEDKKPAPPMKKMKRVIPKPVAPSYKLHVCNGCGYEYNPEFGDEDGEVKPGTLFKNLPEGWTCPECGEAVDQFIEVE
;
A
#
# COMPACT_ATOMS: atom_id res chain seq x y z
N MET A 1 34.09 -14.63 21.24
CA MET A 1 33.64 -13.23 21.36
C MET A 1 32.68 -13.12 22.53
N PHE A 2 32.85 -12.13 23.40
CA PHE A 2 31.93 -11.88 24.51
C PHE A 2 30.93 -10.81 24.05
N PHE A 3 29.69 -11.21 23.76
CA PHE A 3 28.67 -10.30 23.24
C PHE A 3 27.83 -9.73 24.38
N LYS A 4 28.03 -8.45 24.67
CA LYS A 4 27.34 -7.71 25.73
C LYS A 4 27.10 -6.28 25.27
N THR A 5 25.90 -5.77 25.55
CA THR A 5 25.57 -4.35 25.46
C THR A 5 26.42 -3.51 26.41
N THR A 6 26.67 -2.25 26.04
CA THR A 6 27.39 -1.30 26.87
C THR A 6 26.51 -0.81 28.03
N GLU A 7 27.10 -0.12 29.00
CA GLU A 7 26.35 0.53 30.08
C GLU A 7 25.38 1.58 29.52
N GLU A 8 25.80 2.39 28.54
CA GLU A 8 24.92 3.36 27.88
C GLU A 8 23.72 2.71 27.19
N HIS A 9 23.89 1.52 26.61
CA HIS A 9 22.79 0.76 26.01
C HIS A 9 21.77 0.30 27.05
N GLU A 10 22.23 -0.14 28.23
CA GLU A 10 21.34 -0.57 29.31
C GLU A 10 20.67 0.61 30.03
N GLU A 11 21.35 1.76 30.16
CA GLU A 11 20.73 3.01 30.62
C GLU A 11 19.62 3.47 29.68
N LEU A 12 19.88 3.45 28.37
CA LEU A 12 18.87 3.75 27.36
C LEU A 12 17.69 2.78 27.45
N ARG A 13 17.97 1.48 27.54
CA ARG A 13 16.95 0.44 27.70
C ARG A 13 16.06 0.73 28.90
N ALA A 14 16.65 1.01 30.06
CA ALA A 14 15.91 1.33 31.28
C ALA A 14 15.03 2.57 31.10
N LYS A 15 15.55 3.62 30.48
CA LYS A 15 14.79 4.86 30.21
C LYS A 15 13.61 4.64 29.26
N VAL A 16 13.79 3.89 28.17
CA VAL A 16 12.70 3.58 27.24
C VAL A 16 11.68 2.63 27.89
N ARG A 17 12.16 1.67 28.69
CA ARG A 17 11.31 0.74 29.45
C ARG A 17 10.42 1.48 30.45
N GLU A 18 10.96 2.42 31.20
CA GLU A 18 10.19 3.23 32.13
C GLU A 18 9.10 4.03 31.40
N PHE A 19 9.47 4.66 30.28
CA PHE A 19 8.52 5.38 29.45
C PHE A 19 7.39 4.49 28.95
N VAL A 20 7.71 3.33 28.37
CA VAL A 20 6.68 2.46 27.77
C VAL A 20 5.76 1.85 28.83
N GLU A 21 6.28 1.50 30.02
CA GLU A 21 5.46 1.00 31.13
C GLU A 21 4.53 2.07 31.71
N THR A 22 4.95 3.35 31.72
CA THR A 22 4.17 4.44 32.31
C THR A 22 3.21 5.13 31.33
N GLU A 23 3.61 5.30 30.07
CA GLU A 23 2.90 6.13 29.10
C GLU A 23 2.16 5.33 28.03
N VAL A 24 2.59 4.10 27.73
CA VAL A 24 2.03 3.29 26.63
C VAL A 24 1.21 2.11 27.17
N LYS A 25 1.76 1.34 28.11
CA LYS A 25 1.10 0.14 28.66
C LYS A 25 -0.32 0.40 29.17
N PRO A 26 -0.59 1.49 29.92
CA PRO A 26 -1.94 1.75 30.46
C PRO A 26 -3.00 1.96 29.37
N ILE A 27 -2.61 2.44 28.18
CA ILE A 27 -3.52 2.78 27.08
C ILE A 27 -3.49 1.76 25.93
N ALA A 28 -2.55 0.80 25.94
CA ALA A 28 -2.32 -0.10 24.82
C ALA A 28 -3.55 -0.98 24.46
N PHE A 29 -4.41 -1.30 25.42
CA PHE A 29 -5.65 -2.03 25.14
C PHE A 29 -6.69 -1.16 24.44
N GLU A 30 -6.88 0.09 24.89
CA GLU A 30 -7.78 1.07 24.25
C GLU A 30 -7.33 1.35 22.83
N LEU A 31 -6.04 1.62 22.62
CA LEU A 31 -5.47 1.88 21.29
C LEU A 31 -5.72 0.72 20.32
N ASP A 32 -5.55 -0.53 20.78
CA ASP A 32 -5.84 -1.71 19.97
C ASP A 32 -7.34 -1.83 19.66
N GLN A 33 -8.22 -1.71 20.66
CA GLN A 33 -9.65 -1.81 20.43
C GLN A 33 -10.17 -0.74 19.46
N GLU A 34 -9.76 0.51 19.66
CA GLU A 34 -10.23 1.67 18.89
C GLU A 34 -9.50 1.86 17.56
N ASN A 35 -8.45 1.08 17.27
CA ASN A 35 -7.59 1.24 16.08
C ASN A 35 -7.02 2.67 15.98
N LYS A 36 -6.42 3.15 17.08
CA LYS A 36 -6.09 4.56 17.30
C LYS A 36 -4.58 4.79 17.45
N PHE A 37 -4.10 5.88 16.85
CA PHE A 37 -2.70 6.29 16.93
C PHE A 37 -2.39 6.98 18.29
N PRO A 38 -1.29 6.62 18.98
CA PRO A 38 -0.95 7.17 20.31
C PRO A 38 -0.27 8.54 20.23
N GLU A 39 -0.95 9.56 19.69
CA GLU A 39 -0.35 10.89 19.43
C GLU A 39 0.37 11.49 20.64
N GLU A 40 -0.27 11.50 21.81
CA GLU A 40 0.28 12.12 23.01
C GLU A 40 1.51 11.38 23.54
N ALA A 41 1.52 10.05 23.50
CA ALA A 41 2.69 9.26 23.86
C ALA A 41 3.85 9.53 22.88
N ILE A 42 3.58 9.56 21.57
CA ILE A 42 4.61 9.87 20.57
C ILE A 42 5.18 11.29 20.75
N LYS A 43 4.34 12.29 21.07
CA LYS A 43 4.80 13.65 21.40
C LYS A 43 5.70 13.68 22.64
N LYS A 44 5.36 12.91 23.69
CA LYS A 44 6.21 12.79 24.89
C LYS A 44 7.55 12.10 24.55
N PHE A 45 7.51 11.05 23.74
CA PHE A 45 8.70 10.31 23.30
C PHE A 45 9.62 11.18 22.43
N ALA A 46 9.06 12.01 21.54
CA ALA A 46 9.77 13.02 20.78
C ALA A 46 10.49 14.03 21.70
N LYS A 47 9.80 14.56 22.72
CA LYS A 47 10.40 15.49 23.71
C LYS A 47 11.56 14.87 24.49
N MET A 48 11.62 13.55 24.61
CA MET A 48 12.76 12.84 25.21
C MET A 48 13.98 12.72 24.27
N GLY A 49 13.88 13.21 23.03
CA GLY A 49 14.93 13.12 22.01
C GLY A 49 15.00 11.76 21.30
N MET A 50 13.96 10.93 21.41
CA MET A 50 14.02 9.53 20.97
C MET A 50 13.66 9.31 19.50
N MET A 51 13.02 10.29 18.85
CA MET A 51 12.60 10.16 17.44
C MET A 51 13.78 10.27 16.46
N GLY A 52 14.87 10.93 16.84
CA GLY A 52 16.08 11.06 16.04
C GLY A 52 17.29 10.31 16.60
N LEU A 53 17.08 9.17 17.26
CA LEU A 53 18.13 8.42 17.97
C LEU A 53 19.44 8.28 17.19
N PRO A 54 19.45 7.71 15.96
CA PRO A 54 20.70 7.46 15.25
C PRO A 54 21.26 8.69 14.52
N TYR A 55 20.54 9.81 14.50
CA TYR A 55 20.95 10.96 13.69
C TYR A 55 21.91 11.88 14.44
N PRO A 56 22.87 12.50 13.74
CA PRO A 56 23.83 13.41 14.35
C PRO A 56 23.18 14.57 15.10
N LYS A 57 23.85 15.01 16.18
CA LYS A 57 23.41 16.15 17.00
C LYS A 57 23.32 17.46 16.23
N GLU A 58 24.15 17.66 15.20
CA GLU A 58 24.09 18.84 14.32
C GLU A 58 22.77 18.96 13.55
N PHE A 59 22.09 17.83 13.29
CA PHE A 59 20.76 17.80 12.71
C PHE A 59 19.65 17.69 13.76
N GLY A 60 19.97 17.81 15.05
CA GLY A 60 19.00 17.72 16.15
C GLY A 60 18.65 16.30 16.59
N GLY A 61 19.38 15.28 16.14
CA GLY A 61 19.25 13.92 16.63
C GLY A 61 20.02 13.66 17.94
N ALA A 62 19.92 12.44 18.46
CA ALA A 62 20.58 12.08 19.73
C ALA A 62 22.06 11.67 19.54
N GLY A 63 22.47 11.33 18.31
CA GLY A 63 23.81 10.83 17.99
C GLY A 63 24.13 9.50 18.68
N LYS A 64 23.13 8.63 18.83
CA LYS A 64 23.30 7.26 19.34
C LYS A 64 23.53 6.28 18.18
N ASP A 65 23.99 5.08 18.48
CA ASP A 65 24.28 4.07 17.47
C ASP A 65 23.02 3.32 16.98
N ILE A 66 23.15 2.54 15.92
CA ILE A 66 22.05 1.71 15.41
C ILE A 66 21.56 0.68 16.44
N LEU A 67 22.44 0.19 17.32
CA LEU A 67 22.06 -0.75 18.37
C LEU A 67 21.15 -0.08 19.41
N SER A 68 21.43 1.15 19.80
CA SER A 68 20.55 1.98 20.65
C SER A 68 19.16 2.16 20.01
N TYR A 69 19.11 2.40 18.70
CA TYR A 69 17.85 2.43 17.95
C TYR A 69 17.09 1.09 18.01
N ALA A 70 17.77 -0.03 17.79
CA ALA A 70 17.18 -1.37 17.87
C ALA A 70 16.60 -1.66 19.26
N ILE A 71 17.34 -1.29 20.32
CA ILE A 71 16.89 -1.41 21.72
C ILE A 71 15.61 -0.59 21.97
N ALA A 72 15.55 0.64 21.47
CA ALA A 72 14.36 1.47 21.64
C ALA A 72 13.13 0.87 20.95
N VAL A 73 13.27 0.35 19.73
CA VAL A 73 12.18 -0.34 19.02
C VAL A 73 11.77 -1.62 19.75
N GLU A 74 12.73 -2.41 20.25
CA GLU A 74 12.47 -3.62 21.04
C GLU A 74 11.66 -3.31 22.30
N GLU A 75 12.09 -2.33 23.11
CA GLU A 75 11.41 -2.01 24.38
C GLU A 75 10.01 -1.42 24.17
N LEU A 76 9.81 -0.59 23.14
CA LEU A 76 8.46 -0.13 22.77
C LEU A 76 7.55 -1.31 22.37
N SER A 77 8.08 -2.21 21.53
CA SER A 77 7.33 -3.35 20.99
C SER A 77 7.07 -4.44 22.03
N ARG A 78 7.85 -4.48 23.12
CA ARG A 78 7.63 -5.35 24.30
C ARG A 78 6.28 -5.09 24.95
N VAL A 79 5.77 -3.86 24.86
CA VAL A 79 4.45 -3.51 25.36
C VAL A 79 3.44 -3.41 24.23
N ASP A 80 3.76 -2.71 23.14
CA ASP A 80 2.83 -2.45 22.05
C ASP A 80 3.53 -2.44 20.69
N GLY A 81 3.22 -3.44 19.86
CA GLY A 81 3.86 -3.62 18.56
C GLY A 81 3.61 -2.43 17.62
N GLY A 82 2.44 -1.79 17.70
CA GLY A 82 2.15 -0.62 16.85
C GLY A 82 2.97 0.61 17.24
N THR A 83 3.16 0.88 18.52
CA THR A 83 4.04 1.98 18.99
C THR A 83 5.49 1.77 18.53
N GLY A 84 6.00 0.54 18.61
CA GLY A 84 7.33 0.20 18.11
C GLY A 84 7.52 0.46 16.61
N VAL A 85 6.54 0.08 15.78
CA VAL A 85 6.63 0.33 14.32
C VAL A 85 6.52 1.81 13.97
N ILE A 86 5.86 2.64 14.78
CA ILE A 86 5.80 4.09 14.54
C ILE A 86 7.21 4.68 14.56
N LEU A 87 8.01 4.32 15.57
CA LEU A 87 9.41 4.73 15.65
C LEU A 87 10.23 4.14 14.50
N SER A 88 10.07 2.83 14.23
CA SER A 88 10.80 2.15 13.15
C SER A 88 10.55 2.82 11.81
N ALA A 89 9.29 2.97 11.41
CA ALA A 89 8.91 3.58 10.14
C ALA A 89 9.37 5.05 10.05
N HIS A 90 9.30 5.80 11.14
CA HIS A 90 9.81 7.18 11.17
C HIS A 90 11.33 7.21 10.94
N VAL A 91 12.09 6.49 11.76
CA VAL A 91 13.56 6.52 11.72
C VAL A 91 14.07 5.83 10.46
N SER A 92 13.89 4.52 10.32
CA SER A 92 14.58 3.76 9.29
C SER A 92 14.01 3.95 7.89
N LEU A 93 12.75 4.37 7.74
CA LEU A 93 12.12 4.50 6.42
C LEU A 93 11.88 5.96 6.02
N GLY A 94 11.28 6.77 6.89
CA GLY A 94 10.94 8.16 6.58
C GLY A 94 12.14 9.11 6.64
N THR A 95 13.03 8.91 7.61
CA THR A 95 14.11 9.87 7.91
C THR A 95 15.45 9.43 7.30
N PHE A 96 15.78 8.14 7.34
CA PHE A 96 17.05 7.62 6.81
C PHE A 96 17.35 7.99 5.34
N PRO A 97 16.45 7.82 4.37
CA PRO A 97 16.77 8.15 2.98
C PRO A 97 17.09 9.64 2.79
N ILE A 98 16.46 10.53 3.57
CA ILE A 98 16.78 11.97 3.55
C ILE A 98 18.17 12.20 4.16
N ALA A 99 18.49 11.54 5.28
CA ALA A 99 19.80 11.64 5.90
C ALA A 99 20.93 11.13 5.00
N ALA A 100 20.71 10.02 4.30
CA ALA A 100 21.74 9.35 3.49
C ALA A 100 21.89 9.94 2.09
N PHE A 101 20.81 10.40 1.46
CA PHE A 101 20.80 10.80 0.04
C PHE A 101 20.38 12.26 -0.20
N GLY A 102 20.00 12.98 0.86
CA GLY A 102 19.55 14.37 0.75
C GLY A 102 20.71 15.35 0.56
N THR A 103 20.44 16.45 -0.14
CA THR A 103 21.35 17.61 -0.14
C THR A 103 21.37 18.28 1.22
N GLU A 104 22.33 19.18 1.47
CA GLU A 104 22.39 19.91 2.74
C GLU A 104 21.15 20.79 2.97
N GLU A 105 20.56 21.34 1.90
CA GLU A 105 19.31 22.10 1.95
C GLU A 105 18.13 21.20 2.33
N GLN A 106 18.04 20.00 1.72
CA GLN A 106 17.02 19.01 2.04
C GLN A 106 17.16 18.51 3.49
N LYS A 107 18.39 18.27 3.97
CA LYS A 107 18.63 17.87 5.36
C LYS A 107 18.20 18.98 6.33
N LYS A 108 18.60 20.23 6.09
CA LYS A 108 18.17 21.36 6.91
C LYS A 108 16.65 21.52 6.94
N LYS A 109 15.98 21.37 5.79
CA LYS A 109 14.53 21.54 5.66
C LYS A 109 13.72 20.37 6.24
N TYR A 110 14.16 19.13 6.03
CA TYR A 110 13.37 17.93 6.31
C TYR A 110 13.98 17.04 7.39
N LEU A 111 15.29 16.77 7.36
CA LEU A 111 15.93 15.90 8.36
C LEU A 111 15.88 16.54 9.76
N VAL A 112 16.13 17.84 9.88
CA VAL A 112 16.14 18.53 11.19
C VAL A 112 14.81 18.39 11.95
N PRO A 113 13.63 18.76 11.39
CA PRO A 113 12.38 18.60 12.10
C PRO A 113 12.01 17.12 12.36
N LEU A 114 12.44 16.21 11.48
CA LEU A 114 12.26 14.77 11.70
C LEU A 114 13.11 14.27 12.88
N ALA A 115 14.40 14.57 12.91
CA ALA A 115 15.31 14.14 13.97
C ALA A 115 14.94 14.72 15.35
N LYS A 116 14.40 15.94 15.39
CA LYS A 116 13.86 16.53 16.63
C LYS A 116 12.52 15.93 17.07
N GLY A 117 11.87 15.13 16.22
CA GLY A 117 10.52 14.62 16.48
C GLY A 117 9.41 15.67 16.39
N GLU A 118 9.67 16.83 15.75
CA GLU A 118 8.68 17.88 15.48
C GLU A 118 7.73 17.47 14.34
N LYS A 119 8.24 16.66 13.40
CA LYS A 119 7.49 16.06 12.29
C LYS A 119 7.66 14.55 12.29
N ILE A 120 6.66 13.83 11.80
CA ILE A 120 6.70 12.37 11.60
C ILE A 120 6.97 12.05 10.13
N GLY A 121 7.75 10.98 9.92
CA GLY A 121 8.17 10.51 8.59
C GLY A 121 7.45 9.23 8.19
N ALA A 122 7.23 9.07 6.89
CA ALA A 122 6.65 7.87 6.28
C ALA A 122 7.27 7.56 4.91
N PHE A 123 7.03 6.35 4.42
CA PHE A 123 7.69 5.80 3.23
C PHE A 123 6.66 5.18 2.28
N GLY A 124 6.52 5.75 1.09
CA GLY A 124 5.51 5.42 0.07
C GLY A 124 6.09 4.67 -1.11
N LEU A 125 6.25 3.34 -1.00
CA LEU A 125 6.75 2.48 -2.08
C LEU A 125 5.64 1.60 -2.69
N THR A 126 4.95 0.85 -1.83
CA THR A 126 4.01 -0.21 -2.19
C THR A 126 2.78 0.31 -2.94
N GLU A 127 2.35 -0.42 -3.96
CA GLU A 127 1.14 -0.19 -4.75
C GLU A 127 0.28 -1.46 -4.84
N PRO A 128 -0.99 -1.38 -5.28
CA PRO A 128 -1.85 -2.56 -5.40
C PRO A 128 -1.30 -3.64 -6.34
N ASN A 129 -0.52 -3.26 -7.34
CA ASN A 129 0.17 -4.14 -8.29
C ASN A 129 1.61 -4.47 -7.85
N ALA A 130 2.26 -3.59 -7.07
CA ALA A 130 3.68 -3.65 -6.71
C ALA A 130 3.88 -3.79 -5.19
N GLY A 131 3.95 -5.03 -4.70
CA GLY A 131 4.29 -5.40 -3.33
C GLY A 131 5.69 -5.97 -3.22
N SER A 132 5.80 -7.30 -3.23
CA SER A 132 7.10 -7.99 -3.30
C SER A 132 7.89 -7.63 -4.56
N ASP A 133 7.19 -7.41 -5.68
CA ASP A 133 7.76 -6.83 -6.91
C ASP A 133 7.73 -5.31 -6.85
N ALA A 134 8.53 -4.72 -5.96
CA ALA A 134 8.56 -3.28 -5.74
C ALA A 134 9.03 -2.47 -6.98
N GLY A 135 9.69 -3.14 -7.94
CA GLY A 135 10.13 -2.52 -9.19
C GLY A 135 8.97 -2.26 -10.17
N GLY A 136 7.81 -2.90 -9.97
CA GLY A 136 6.62 -2.73 -10.80
C GLY A 136 5.76 -1.51 -10.48
N THR A 137 6.30 -0.49 -9.80
CA THR A 137 5.57 0.73 -9.44
C THR A 137 5.05 1.47 -10.69
N GLU A 138 3.83 1.98 -10.63
CA GLU A 138 3.13 2.67 -11.71
C GLU A 138 2.81 4.15 -11.39
N THR A 139 2.98 4.60 -10.14
CA THR A 139 2.92 6.05 -9.80
C THR A 139 3.93 6.80 -10.68
N THR A 140 3.50 7.86 -11.36
CA THR A 140 4.34 8.63 -12.29
C THR A 140 4.75 9.97 -11.68
N ALA A 141 5.86 10.51 -12.17
CA ALA A 141 6.33 11.85 -11.89
C ALA A 141 6.84 12.48 -13.20
N VAL A 142 6.14 13.48 -13.73
CA VAL A 142 6.49 14.13 -15.01
C VAL A 142 7.05 15.52 -14.73
N LEU A 143 8.25 15.82 -15.24
CA LEU A 143 8.86 17.14 -15.06
C LEU A 143 8.15 18.18 -15.93
N GLU A 144 7.63 19.22 -15.29
CA GLU A 144 7.00 20.39 -15.92
C GLU A 144 7.68 21.68 -15.41
N GLY A 145 8.70 22.13 -16.13
CA GLY A 145 9.45 23.34 -15.77
C GLY A 145 10.28 23.16 -14.49
N ASP A 146 9.81 23.75 -13.39
CA ASP A 146 10.48 23.79 -12.08
C ASP A 146 9.92 22.79 -11.06
N HIS A 147 8.96 21.95 -11.45
CA HIS A 147 8.34 20.95 -10.58
C HIS A 147 8.01 19.65 -11.34
N TYR A 148 7.81 18.57 -10.60
CA TYR A 148 7.23 17.34 -11.09
C TYR A 148 5.74 17.29 -10.77
N ILE A 149 4.96 16.72 -11.69
CA ILE A 149 3.57 16.38 -11.47
C ILE A 149 3.47 14.90 -11.11
N LEU A 150 3.11 14.60 -9.86
CA LEU A 150 2.93 13.23 -9.38
C LEU A 150 1.46 12.79 -9.51
N ASN A 151 1.27 11.58 -10.05
CA ASN A 151 -0.03 10.93 -10.17
C ASN A 151 0.07 9.44 -9.83
N GLY A 152 -0.86 8.94 -9.02
CA GLY A 152 -0.90 7.54 -8.63
C GLY A 152 -1.43 7.33 -7.21
N GLU A 153 -1.13 6.16 -6.65
CA GLU A 153 -1.51 5.81 -5.29
C GLU A 153 -0.48 4.88 -4.66
N LYS A 154 -0.27 5.01 -3.34
CA LYS A 154 0.51 4.06 -2.54
C LYS A 154 -0.37 3.44 -1.47
N ILE A 155 -0.20 2.16 -1.17
CA ILE A 155 -1.03 1.45 -0.18
C ILE A 155 -0.17 0.91 0.96
N PHE A 156 -0.81 0.68 2.11
CA PHE A 156 -0.17 0.14 3.31
C PHE A 156 0.93 1.04 3.88
N ILE A 157 0.75 2.36 3.81
CA ILE A 157 1.78 3.30 4.26
C ILE A 157 1.63 3.55 5.75
N THR A 158 2.54 2.96 6.52
CA THR A 158 2.66 3.17 7.97
C THR A 158 2.89 4.65 8.28
N ASN A 159 2.35 5.10 9.41
CA ASN A 159 2.30 6.49 9.86
C ASN A 159 1.37 7.41 9.04
N ALA A 160 0.84 7.00 7.88
CA ALA A 160 -0.18 7.78 7.20
C ALA A 160 -1.55 7.66 7.93
N PRO A 161 -2.33 8.75 8.09
CA PRO A 161 -2.09 10.12 7.61
C PRO A 161 -1.41 11.04 8.65
N TYR A 162 -0.86 10.48 9.74
CA TYR A 162 -0.25 11.23 10.83
C TYR A 162 1.13 11.79 10.49
N ALA A 163 1.85 11.17 9.55
CA ALA A 163 3.13 11.68 9.07
C ALA A 163 2.97 13.01 8.31
N ASP A 164 3.98 13.85 8.41
CA ASP A 164 4.06 15.16 7.78
C ASP A 164 4.93 15.12 6.52
N ILE A 165 5.94 14.25 6.50
CA ILE A 165 6.92 14.11 5.41
C ILE A 165 6.91 12.67 4.91
N TYR A 166 6.80 12.52 3.60
CA TYR A 166 6.74 11.22 2.91
C TYR A 166 7.87 11.11 1.91
N VAL A 167 8.60 9.99 1.94
CA VAL A 167 9.53 9.64 0.86
C VAL A 167 8.82 8.69 -0.09
N VAL A 168 8.54 9.15 -1.31
CA VAL A 168 7.68 8.49 -2.29
C VAL A 168 8.49 8.09 -3.52
N PHE A 169 8.20 6.90 -4.07
CA PHE A 169 8.88 6.41 -5.27
C PHE A 169 7.94 6.45 -6.47
N ALA A 170 8.39 7.03 -7.57
CA ALA A 170 7.59 7.20 -8.77
C ALA A 170 8.45 7.02 -10.04
N VAL A 171 7.81 6.58 -11.12
CA VAL A 171 8.40 6.42 -12.44
C VAL A 171 8.55 7.80 -13.08
N THR A 172 9.78 8.22 -13.33
CA THR A 172 10.10 9.41 -14.14
C THR A 172 10.37 9.03 -15.59
N THR A 173 10.93 7.84 -15.82
CA THR A 173 11.19 7.30 -17.17
C THR A 173 10.50 5.95 -17.31
N PRO A 174 9.37 5.85 -18.04
CA PRO A 174 8.64 4.60 -18.19
C PRO A 174 9.44 3.56 -18.97
N ASP A 175 9.06 2.29 -18.78
CA ASP A 175 9.48 1.13 -19.58
C ASP A 175 10.99 0.76 -19.57
N ILE A 176 11.83 1.45 -18.81
CA ILE A 176 13.24 1.07 -18.54
C ILE A 176 13.44 0.32 -17.20
N GLY A 177 12.34 -0.20 -16.64
CA GLY A 177 12.31 -0.97 -15.40
C GLY A 177 12.76 -0.17 -14.17
N THR A 178 13.50 -0.81 -13.26
CA THR A 178 13.90 -0.19 -11.98
C THR A 178 14.80 1.05 -12.13
N LYS A 179 15.45 1.21 -13.30
CA LYS A 179 16.25 2.40 -13.63
C LYS A 179 15.41 3.64 -13.91
N GLY A 180 14.11 3.48 -14.15
CA GLY A 180 13.18 4.58 -14.41
C GLY A 180 12.51 5.15 -13.17
N ILE A 181 12.85 4.61 -11.99
CA ILE A 181 12.23 4.96 -10.71
C ILE A 181 13.08 6.01 -10.00
N SER A 182 12.44 7.07 -9.54
CA SER A 182 13.02 8.17 -8.76
C SER A 182 12.36 8.28 -7.39
N ALA A 183 13.05 8.95 -6.45
CA ALA A 183 12.55 9.18 -5.10
C ALA A 183 12.24 10.67 -4.89
N PHE A 184 11.16 10.96 -4.19
CA PHE A 184 10.66 12.32 -3.95
C PHE A 184 10.33 12.53 -2.48
N ILE A 185 10.65 13.71 -1.95
CA ILE A 185 10.15 14.16 -0.65
C ILE A 185 8.81 14.88 -0.90
N VAL A 186 7.74 14.44 -0.25
CA VAL A 186 6.39 15.01 -0.38
C VAL A 186 5.88 15.45 0.99
N GLU A 187 5.34 16.66 1.09
CA GLU A 187 4.80 17.18 2.35
C GLU A 187 3.28 17.04 2.41
N LYS A 188 2.77 16.67 3.58
CA LYS A 188 1.34 16.69 3.89
C LYS A 188 0.78 18.10 3.70
N GLY A 189 -0.42 18.18 3.12
CA GLY A 189 -1.13 19.43 2.90
C GLY A 189 -0.88 20.07 1.53
N TRP A 190 0.02 19.52 0.72
CA TRP A 190 0.14 19.93 -0.68
C TRP A 190 -1.12 19.60 -1.48
N GLU A 191 -1.49 20.51 -2.38
CA GLU A 191 -2.67 20.36 -3.23
C GLU A 191 -2.59 19.06 -4.05
N GLY A 192 -3.69 18.30 -4.08
CA GLY A 192 -3.76 17.01 -4.76
C GLY A 192 -3.17 15.83 -3.98
N PHE A 193 -2.43 16.06 -2.89
CA PHE A 193 -1.90 14.99 -2.04
C PHE A 193 -2.84 14.71 -0.86
N THR A 194 -3.53 13.57 -0.94
CA THR A 194 -4.59 13.19 0.00
C THR A 194 -4.40 11.76 0.49
N PHE A 195 -5.22 11.36 1.47
CA PHE A 195 -5.11 10.06 2.13
C PHE A 195 -6.42 9.28 1.99
N GLY A 196 -6.31 7.96 1.86
CA GLY A 196 -7.43 7.07 2.11
C GLY A 196 -7.72 6.90 3.60
N ASP A 197 -8.72 6.08 3.92
CA ASP A 197 -9.02 5.74 5.31
C ASP A 197 -7.87 4.97 5.96
N HIS A 198 -7.78 5.09 7.29
CA HIS A 198 -6.95 4.19 8.09
C HIS A 198 -7.48 2.75 7.96
N TYR A 199 -6.62 1.81 7.57
CA TYR A 199 -6.98 0.40 7.45
C TYR A 199 -7.36 -0.22 8.81
N ASP A 200 -8.39 -1.05 8.81
CA ASP A 200 -8.80 -1.92 9.92
C ASP A 200 -8.01 -3.24 9.85
N LYS A 201 -7.04 -3.41 10.74
CA LYS A 201 -5.99 -4.45 10.65
C LYS A 201 -6.20 -5.56 11.70
N LEU A 202 -5.61 -6.73 11.45
CA LEU A 202 -5.56 -7.85 12.40
C LEU A 202 -4.84 -7.46 13.70
N GLY A 203 -3.62 -6.93 13.57
CA GLY A 203 -2.76 -6.50 14.67
C GLY A 203 -2.10 -5.17 14.35
N ILE A 204 -1.21 -4.72 15.24
CA ILE A 204 -0.58 -3.41 15.28
C ILE A 204 -1.60 -2.29 15.06
N ARG A 205 -2.76 -2.43 15.73
CA ARG A 205 -3.92 -1.55 15.55
C ARG A 205 -3.68 -0.15 16.12
N SER A 206 -2.70 0.00 17.01
CA SER A 206 -2.19 1.29 17.48
C SER A 206 -1.30 2.03 16.46
N SER A 207 -0.86 1.39 15.37
CA SER A 207 -0.16 2.10 14.29
C SER A 207 -1.11 2.52 13.17
N SER A 208 -0.94 3.74 12.68
CA SER A 208 -1.69 4.22 11.54
C SER A 208 -1.11 3.65 10.25
N THR A 209 -2.00 3.35 9.31
CA THR A 209 -1.69 2.78 8.00
C THR A 209 -2.78 3.22 7.05
N ALA A 210 -2.43 3.94 5.99
CA ALA A 210 -3.40 4.44 5.04
C ALA A 210 -2.89 4.37 3.60
N GLN A 211 -3.78 4.67 2.67
CA GLN A 211 -3.43 4.93 1.28
C GLN A 211 -2.91 6.37 1.14
N LEU A 212 -1.91 6.57 0.28
CA LEU A 212 -1.51 7.87 -0.26
C LEU A 212 -2.12 8.02 -1.65
N ILE A 213 -2.69 9.18 -1.95
CA ILE A 213 -3.34 9.47 -3.24
C ILE A 213 -2.69 10.73 -3.81
N PHE A 214 -2.20 10.63 -5.04
CA PHE A 214 -1.57 11.72 -5.78
C PHE A 214 -2.45 12.06 -6.99
N ASN A 215 -3.00 13.26 -7.00
CA ASN A 215 -3.76 13.80 -8.12
C ASN A 215 -3.15 15.14 -8.55
N ASN A 216 -2.31 15.09 -9.57
CA ASN A 216 -1.54 16.23 -10.09
C ASN A 216 -0.78 17.00 -9.00
N VAL A 217 -0.12 16.27 -8.09
CA VAL A 217 0.64 16.89 -7.00
C VAL A 217 1.87 17.56 -7.57
N LYS A 218 1.97 18.88 -7.38
CA LYS A 218 3.14 19.67 -7.77
C LYS A 218 4.24 19.50 -6.74
N VAL A 219 5.25 18.71 -7.07
CA VAL A 219 6.44 18.48 -6.24
C VAL A 219 7.59 19.31 -6.80
N PRO A 220 8.13 20.29 -6.07
CA PRO A 220 9.25 21.10 -6.55
C PRO A 220 10.43 20.26 -7.02
N LYS A 221 11.16 20.70 -8.05
CA LYS A 221 12.29 19.94 -8.61
C LYS A 221 13.38 19.65 -7.57
N GLU A 222 13.59 20.56 -6.62
CA GLU A 222 14.51 20.41 -5.50
C GLU A 222 14.08 19.34 -4.48
N ASN A 223 12.86 18.81 -4.58
CA ASN A 223 12.37 17.71 -3.75
C ASN A 223 12.64 16.31 -4.34
N LEU A 224 13.30 16.24 -5.50
CA LEU A 224 13.94 15.00 -5.97
C LEU A 224 15.03 14.58 -4.97
N LEU A 225 14.90 13.39 -4.41
CA LEU A 225 15.86 12.84 -3.46
C LEU A 225 16.91 12.00 -4.19
N GLY A 226 18.18 12.41 -4.11
CA GLY A 226 19.26 11.82 -4.89
C GLY A 226 19.21 12.25 -6.36
N LYS A 227 19.39 11.30 -7.27
CA LYS A 227 19.35 11.53 -8.73
C LYS A 227 18.17 10.82 -9.36
N GLU A 228 17.70 11.35 -10.48
CA GLU A 228 16.69 10.69 -11.30
C GLU A 228 17.15 9.27 -11.68
N GLY A 229 16.21 8.32 -11.65
CA GLY A 229 16.47 6.90 -11.93
C GLY A 229 17.25 6.14 -10.83
N LYS A 230 17.56 6.78 -9.69
CA LYS A 230 18.21 6.14 -8.53
C LYS A 230 17.25 5.78 -7.40
N GLY A 231 15.94 6.01 -7.58
CA GLY A 231 14.92 5.76 -6.57
C GLY A 231 14.87 4.31 -6.11
N PHE A 232 14.96 3.33 -7.01
CA PHE A 232 14.94 1.92 -6.60
C PHE A 232 16.13 1.53 -5.71
N ASN A 233 17.33 2.07 -5.98
CA ASN A 233 18.51 1.82 -5.15
C ASN A 233 18.34 2.44 -3.76
N ILE A 234 17.80 3.67 -3.69
CA ILE A 234 17.46 4.34 -2.43
C ILE A 234 16.45 3.50 -1.64
N ALA A 235 15.40 2.99 -2.30
CA ALA A 235 14.41 2.12 -1.67
C ALA A 235 15.03 0.85 -1.08
N MET A 236 15.90 0.16 -1.83
CA MET A 236 16.53 -1.08 -1.35
C MET A 236 17.47 -0.82 -0.17
N ALA A 237 18.32 0.21 -0.26
CA ALA A 237 19.21 0.59 0.85
C ALA A 237 18.43 1.00 2.12
N THR A 238 17.27 1.64 1.94
CA THR A 238 16.37 1.99 3.04
C THR A 238 15.78 0.74 3.69
N LEU A 239 15.31 -0.22 2.90
CA LEU A 239 14.71 -1.47 3.40
C LEU A 239 15.72 -2.39 4.10
N ASP A 240 16.99 -2.42 3.67
CA ASP A 240 18.02 -3.18 4.39
C ASP A 240 18.15 -2.69 5.84
N GLY A 241 18.10 -1.36 6.05
CA GLY A 241 18.04 -0.75 7.38
C GLY A 241 16.74 -1.01 8.12
N GLY A 242 15.60 -0.87 7.43
CA GLY A 242 14.28 -1.07 8.00
C GLY A 242 14.02 -2.48 8.52
N ARG A 243 14.60 -3.50 7.87
CA ARG A 243 14.54 -4.90 8.31
C ARG A 243 15.12 -5.10 9.72
N ILE A 244 16.14 -4.34 10.13
CA ILE A 244 16.67 -4.37 11.52
C ILE A 244 15.62 -3.83 12.49
N GLY A 245 14.91 -2.75 12.13
CA GLY A 245 13.81 -2.20 12.91
C GLY A 245 12.67 -3.19 13.09
N ILE A 246 12.25 -3.85 12.00
CA ILE A 246 11.22 -4.90 12.07
C ILE A 246 11.67 -6.13 12.87
N ALA A 247 12.93 -6.56 12.72
CA ALA A 247 13.47 -7.64 13.54
C ALA A 247 13.42 -7.28 15.03
N SER A 248 13.76 -6.04 15.38
CA SER A 248 13.68 -5.50 16.74
C SER A 248 12.23 -5.44 17.25
N GLN A 249 11.29 -5.07 16.39
CA GLN A 249 9.86 -5.08 16.73
C GLN A 249 9.35 -6.49 17.02
N ALA A 250 9.66 -7.46 16.15
CA ALA A 250 9.29 -8.86 16.35
C ALA A 250 9.90 -9.44 17.64
N LEU A 251 11.17 -9.11 17.90
CA LEU A 251 11.87 -9.46 19.14
C LEU A 251 11.17 -8.88 20.37
N GLY A 252 10.78 -7.60 20.33
CA GLY A 252 10.04 -6.96 21.42
C GLY A 252 8.70 -7.63 21.67
N ILE A 253 7.86 -7.81 20.64
CA ILE A 253 6.56 -8.48 20.76
C ILE A 253 6.72 -9.86 21.40
N ALA A 254 7.71 -10.64 20.93
CA ALA A 254 8.00 -11.96 21.48
C ALA A 254 8.47 -11.89 22.95
N GLN A 255 9.31 -10.92 23.29
CA GLN A 255 9.79 -10.69 24.66
C GLN A 255 8.62 -10.38 25.61
N GLY A 256 7.71 -9.49 25.20
CA GLY A 256 6.52 -9.15 25.97
C GLY A 256 5.62 -10.36 26.20
N ALA A 257 5.37 -11.15 25.14
CA ALA A 257 4.57 -12.36 25.26
C ALA A 257 5.20 -13.41 26.19
N TYR A 258 6.52 -13.57 26.13
CA TYR A 258 7.26 -14.45 27.05
C TYR A 258 7.18 -13.98 28.51
N GLU A 259 7.34 -12.68 28.76
CA GLU A 259 7.25 -12.13 30.12
C GLU A 259 5.86 -12.34 30.72
N GLU A 260 4.79 -12.06 29.96
CA GLU A 260 3.41 -12.31 30.40
C GLU A 260 3.18 -13.81 30.66
N ALA A 261 3.64 -14.69 29.76
CA ALA A 261 3.50 -16.14 29.95
C ALA A 261 4.26 -16.66 31.17
N LEU A 262 5.46 -16.17 31.40
CA LEU A 262 6.29 -16.55 32.55
C LEU A 262 5.64 -16.11 33.87
N ASN A 263 5.16 -14.86 33.93
CA ASN A 263 4.50 -14.32 35.12
C ASN A 263 3.21 -15.09 35.41
N TYR A 264 2.36 -15.25 34.39
CA TYR A 264 1.12 -16.04 34.54
C TYR A 264 1.40 -17.47 34.97
N ALA A 265 2.43 -18.13 34.42
CA ALA A 265 2.76 -19.50 34.78
C ALA A 265 3.22 -19.66 36.23
N LYS A 266 3.86 -18.64 36.80
CA LYS A 266 4.31 -18.63 38.21
C LYS A 266 3.17 -18.37 39.20
N GLU A 267 2.11 -17.70 38.76
CA GLU A 267 0.96 -17.36 39.61
C GLU A 267 -0.20 -18.35 39.48
N ARG A 268 -0.44 -18.86 38.26
CA ARG A 268 -1.57 -19.74 38.00
C ARG A 268 -1.31 -21.13 38.57
N GLU A 269 -2.17 -21.58 39.48
CA GLU A 269 -2.10 -22.93 40.04
C GLU A 269 -3.06 -23.91 39.36
N GLN A 270 -2.57 -25.11 39.06
CA GLN A 270 -3.36 -26.29 38.69
C GLN A 270 -2.68 -27.54 39.24
N PHE A 271 -3.49 -28.54 39.63
CA PHE A 271 -2.98 -29.76 40.27
C PHE A 271 -2.13 -29.48 41.52
N GLY A 272 -2.48 -28.44 42.28
CA GLY A 272 -1.87 -28.10 43.58
C GLY A 272 -0.53 -27.36 43.53
N GLN A 273 -0.10 -26.84 42.38
CA GLN A 273 1.13 -26.06 42.24
C GLN A 273 1.06 -25.06 41.09
N PRO A 274 1.92 -24.03 41.05
CA PRO A 274 2.07 -23.16 39.89
C PRO A 274 2.37 -23.96 38.62
N ILE A 275 1.71 -23.63 37.52
CA ILE A 275 1.87 -24.35 36.25
C ILE A 275 3.29 -24.26 35.70
N ALA A 276 4.09 -23.27 36.11
CA ALA A 276 5.51 -23.15 35.78
C ALA A 276 6.35 -24.38 36.20
N PHE A 277 5.90 -25.15 37.18
CA PHE A 277 6.57 -26.38 37.64
C PHE A 277 6.04 -27.65 36.96
N GLN A 278 5.09 -27.53 36.04
CA GLN A 278 4.70 -28.64 35.16
C GLN A 278 5.71 -28.72 34.02
N GLN A 279 6.39 -29.85 33.89
CA GLN A 279 7.53 -30.02 32.98
C GLN A 279 7.25 -29.55 31.53
N ALA A 280 6.06 -29.85 31.00
CA ALA A 280 5.67 -29.42 29.66
C ALA A 280 5.61 -27.89 29.49
N ILE A 281 5.21 -27.16 30.53
CA ILE A 281 5.21 -25.68 30.55
C ILE A 281 6.63 -25.16 30.72
N THR A 282 7.42 -25.77 31.60
CA THR A 282 8.83 -25.40 31.80
C THR A 282 9.63 -25.54 30.50
N PHE A 283 9.41 -26.60 29.72
CA PHE A 283 10.06 -26.80 28.41
C PHE A 283 9.68 -25.70 27.42
N LYS A 284 8.40 -25.32 27.34
CA LYS A 284 7.97 -24.19 26.49
C LYS A 284 8.68 -22.90 26.87
N LEU A 285 8.74 -22.57 28.16
CA LEU A 285 9.43 -21.38 28.65
C LEU A 285 10.93 -21.40 28.31
N ALA A 286 11.59 -22.56 28.45
CA ALA A 286 13.00 -22.73 28.09
C ALA A 286 13.26 -22.54 26.58
N ASP A 287 12.40 -23.12 25.74
CA ASP A 287 12.49 -22.99 24.28
C ASP A 287 12.24 -21.55 23.83
N MET A 288 11.22 -20.89 24.40
CA MET A 288 10.94 -19.47 24.15
C MET A 288 12.13 -18.59 24.52
N ALA A 289 12.72 -18.78 25.70
CA ALA A 289 13.88 -18.02 26.16
C ALA A 289 15.10 -18.21 25.23
N THR A 290 15.30 -19.44 24.75
CA THR A 290 16.39 -19.78 23.82
C THR A 290 16.22 -19.07 22.47
N LYS A 291 15.01 -19.13 21.90
CA LYS A 291 14.66 -18.45 20.65
C LYS A 291 14.83 -16.93 20.76
N LEU A 292 14.39 -16.33 21.88
CA LEU A 292 14.59 -14.90 22.15
C LEU A 292 16.06 -14.51 22.18
N ARG A 293 16.90 -15.32 22.83
CA ARG A 293 18.34 -15.06 22.90
C ARG A 293 18.98 -15.12 21.51
N ALA A 294 18.63 -16.14 20.71
CA ALA A 294 19.12 -16.28 19.35
C ALA A 294 18.68 -15.13 18.43
N ALA A 295 17.40 -14.76 18.47
CA ALA A 295 16.87 -13.65 17.68
C ALA A 295 17.55 -12.31 18.04
N ARG A 296 17.73 -12.04 19.34
CA ARG A 296 18.41 -10.83 19.80
C ARG A 296 19.85 -10.72 19.31
N PHE A 297 20.59 -11.82 19.28
CA PHE A 297 21.94 -11.81 18.72
C PHE A 297 21.96 -11.47 17.23
N LEU A 298 21.06 -12.04 16.43
CA LEU A 298 20.99 -11.72 15.00
C LEU A 298 20.64 -10.25 14.76
N VAL A 299 19.65 -9.73 15.50
CA VAL A 299 19.22 -8.32 15.40
C VAL A 299 20.36 -7.38 15.74
N TYR A 300 21.01 -7.59 16.89
CA TYR A 300 22.04 -6.67 17.37
C TYR A 300 23.32 -6.78 16.56
N SER A 301 23.67 -7.98 16.09
CA SER A 301 24.81 -8.15 15.18
C SER A 301 24.60 -7.43 13.84
N ALA A 302 23.40 -7.49 13.26
CA ALA A 302 23.08 -6.72 12.05
C ALA A 302 23.12 -5.20 12.29
N ALA A 303 22.70 -4.74 13.48
CA ALA A 303 22.79 -3.35 13.89
C ALA A 303 24.25 -2.87 13.99
N GLU A 304 25.13 -3.66 14.62
CA GLU A 304 26.56 -3.36 14.72
C GLU A 304 27.25 -3.31 13.35
N LEU A 305 26.93 -4.25 12.45
CA LEU A 305 27.46 -4.23 11.08
C LEU A 305 27.07 -2.94 10.35
N LYS A 306 25.80 -2.52 10.48
CA LYS A 306 25.33 -1.26 9.90
C LYS A 306 26.06 -0.04 10.47
N GLU A 307 26.25 0.01 11.79
CA GLU A 307 26.96 1.10 12.47
C GLU A 307 28.40 1.26 11.95
N HIS A 308 29.09 0.13 11.73
CA HIS A 308 30.48 0.13 11.25
C HIS A 308 30.60 0.20 9.73
N HIS A 309 29.50 0.48 9.01
CA HIS A 309 29.44 0.54 7.55
C HIS A 309 29.89 -0.75 6.83
N GLU A 310 29.80 -1.88 7.51
CA GLU A 310 30.04 -3.19 6.91
C GLU A 310 28.81 -3.62 6.08
N PRO A 311 28.97 -4.48 5.06
CA PRO A 311 27.83 -5.07 4.38
C PRO A 311 26.92 -5.80 5.37
N TYR A 312 25.63 -5.46 5.38
CA TYR A 312 24.65 -5.99 6.34
C TYR A 312 23.34 -6.45 5.69
N GLY A 313 23.26 -6.47 4.35
CA GLY A 313 22.04 -6.79 3.61
C GLY A 313 21.56 -8.23 3.84
N MET A 314 22.49 -9.18 3.95
CA MET A 314 22.18 -10.58 4.25
C MET A 314 21.79 -10.75 5.72
N GLU A 315 22.54 -10.14 6.63
CA GLU A 315 22.41 -10.27 8.08
C GLU A 315 21.12 -9.62 8.57
N SER A 316 20.74 -8.46 8.02
CA SER A 316 19.44 -7.83 8.28
C SER A 316 18.27 -8.70 7.80
N ALA A 317 18.39 -9.33 6.63
CA ALA A 317 17.38 -10.26 6.11
C ALA A 317 17.25 -11.51 6.99
N MET A 318 18.38 -12.10 7.43
CA MET A 318 18.40 -13.22 8.38
C MET A 318 17.76 -12.85 9.71
N ALA A 319 18.14 -11.69 10.28
CA ALA A 319 17.59 -11.19 11.54
C ALA A 319 16.07 -11.01 11.44
N LYS A 320 15.59 -10.34 10.39
CA LYS A 320 14.15 -10.10 10.18
C LYS A 320 13.38 -11.40 9.98
N GLN A 321 13.89 -12.30 9.13
CA GLN A 321 13.24 -13.59 8.87
C GLN A 321 13.16 -14.42 10.16
N TYR A 322 14.29 -14.62 10.85
CA TYR A 322 14.35 -15.47 12.03
C TYR A 322 13.52 -14.89 13.18
N ALA A 323 13.72 -13.60 13.53
CA ALA A 323 13.00 -12.96 14.63
C ALA A 323 11.48 -12.99 14.42
N SER A 324 11.00 -12.77 13.19
CA SER A 324 9.56 -12.82 12.90
C SER A 324 8.98 -14.24 12.86
N ASP A 325 9.74 -15.23 12.37
CA ASP A 325 9.33 -16.65 12.42
C ASP A 325 9.22 -17.11 13.88
N VAL A 326 10.26 -16.89 14.71
CA VAL A 326 10.22 -17.32 16.13
C VAL A 326 9.26 -16.51 16.97
N ALA A 327 8.98 -15.24 16.62
CA ALA A 327 7.96 -14.45 17.31
C ALA A 327 6.59 -15.12 17.23
N LEU A 328 6.21 -15.67 16.07
CA LEU A 328 4.95 -16.42 15.91
C LEU A 328 4.90 -17.68 16.78
N GLU A 329 6.01 -18.40 16.91
CA GLU A 329 6.08 -19.58 17.77
C GLU A 329 5.95 -19.20 19.25
N ILE A 330 6.66 -18.14 19.67
CA ILE A 330 6.67 -17.66 21.05
C ILE A 330 5.29 -17.14 21.46
N VAL A 331 4.67 -16.28 20.65
CA VAL A 331 3.33 -15.74 20.98
C VAL A 331 2.26 -16.83 20.98
N ASN A 332 2.40 -17.86 20.14
CA ASN A 332 1.51 -19.01 20.15
C ASN A 332 1.62 -19.81 21.45
N ASP A 333 2.85 -20.12 21.88
CA ASP A 333 3.08 -20.81 23.16
C ASP A 333 2.68 -19.95 24.36
N ALA A 334 2.92 -18.64 24.33
CA ALA A 334 2.48 -17.71 25.37
C ALA A 334 0.96 -17.73 25.55
N LEU A 335 0.20 -17.69 24.45
CA LEU A 335 -1.25 -17.82 24.46
C LEU A 335 -1.68 -19.20 25.01
N GLN A 336 -1.02 -20.27 24.58
CA GLN A 336 -1.31 -21.63 25.03
C GLN A 336 -1.07 -21.83 26.53
N ILE A 337 -0.02 -21.21 27.09
CA ILE A 337 0.29 -21.22 28.54
C ILE A 337 -0.82 -20.54 29.35
N HIS A 338 -1.41 -19.47 28.81
CA HIS A 338 -2.58 -18.82 29.43
C HIS A 338 -3.87 -19.65 29.32
N GLY A 339 -3.92 -20.62 28.40
CA GLY A 339 -5.09 -21.44 28.13
C GLY A 339 -6.29 -20.60 27.71
N GLY A 340 -7.47 -20.90 28.26
CA GLY A 340 -8.71 -20.19 27.93
C GLY A 340 -8.64 -18.67 28.18
N ALA A 341 -7.88 -18.22 29.20
CA ALA A 341 -7.72 -16.80 29.49
C ALA A 341 -6.96 -16.07 28.38
N GLY A 342 -5.97 -16.73 27.75
CA GLY A 342 -5.17 -16.16 26.68
C GLY A 342 -5.94 -15.89 25.40
N TYR A 343 -7.13 -16.47 25.24
CA TYR A 343 -8.02 -16.24 24.10
C TYR A 343 -8.96 -15.05 24.29
N LEU A 344 -9.06 -14.50 25.51
CA LEU A 344 -9.93 -13.38 25.83
C LEU A 344 -9.24 -12.05 25.54
N LYS A 345 -9.96 -11.13 24.89
CA LYS A 345 -9.52 -9.74 24.75
C LYS A 345 -9.36 -9.11 26.14
N GLY A 346 -8.32 -8.30 26.30
CA GLY A 346 -7.93 -7.69 27.58
C GLY A 346 -6.67 -8.33 28.16
N MET A 347 -6.35 -9.57 27.78
CA MET A 347 -5.03 -10.15 28.03
C MET A 347 -4.04 -9.69 26.95
N PRO A 348 -2.83 -9.22 27.29
CA PRO A 348 -1.87 -8.73 26.28
C PRO A 348 -1.46 -9.81 25.25
N VAL A 349 -1.45 -11.09 25.64
CA VAL A 349 -0.95 -12.18 24.79
C VAL A 349 -1.74 -12.39 23.49
N GLU A 350 -3.06 -12.17 23.46
CA GLU A 350 -3.82 -12.26 22.20
C GLU A 350 -3.47 -11.11 21.25
N ARG A 351 -3.21 -9.91 21.80
CA ARG A 351 -2.71 -8.78 21.00
C ARG A 351 -1.33 -9.09 20.45
N PHE A 352 -0.40 -9.57 21.26
CA PHE A 352 0.93 -9.97 20.78
C PHE A 352 0.87 -11.01 19.66
N TYR A 353 -0.05 -11.99 19.76
CA TYR A 353 -0.27 -12.97 18.70
C TYR A 353 -0.69 -12.31 17.37
N ARG A 354 -1.65 -11.40 17.42
CA ARG A 354 -2.12 -10.66 16.23
C ARG A 354 -1.04 -9.75 15.67
N ASP A 355 -0.31 -9.05 16.54
CA ASP A 355 0.76 -8.09 16.18
C ASP A 355 1.94 -8.79 15.52
N ALA A 356 2.41 -9.92 16.07
CA ALA A 356 3.55 -10.66 15.53
C ALA A 356 3.35 -11.10 14.08
N LYS A 357 2.09 -11.32 13.65
CA LYS A 357 1.83 -11.86 12.31
C LYS A 357 2.24 -10.91 11.18
N ILE A 358 2.12 -9.60 11.38
CA ILE A 358 2.52 -8.63 10.35
C ILE A 358 4.03 -8.64 10.12
N CYS A 359 4.81 -9.05 11.14
CA CYS A 359 6.25 -9.09 11.07
C CYS A 359 6.78 -10.07 10.01
N THR A 360 6.02 -11.10 9.64
CA THR A 360 6.41 -12.02 8.56
C THR A 360 6.07 -11.49 7.16
N ILE A 361 5.42 -10.32 7.04
CA ILE A 361 4.78 -9.85 5.80
C ILE A 361 5.40 -8.54 5.28
N TYR A 362 5.35 -7.46 6.05
CA TYR A 362 5.82 -6.14 5.61
C TYR A 362 7.37 -6.05 5.55
N GLU A 363 7.89 -4.98 4.95
CA GLU A 363 9.33 -4.76 4.73
C GLU A 363 10.05 -5.95 4.04
N GLY A 364 9.29 -6.63 3.18
CA GLY A 364 9.63 -7.87 2.52
C GLY A 364 9.14 -9.09 3.31
N THR A 365 8.31 -9.92 2.68
CA THR A 365 7.82 -11.15 3.30
C THR A 365 8.99 -12.08 3.65
N ASN A 366 8.78 -13.06 4.51
CA ASN A 366 9.85 -14.00 4.86
C ASN A 366 10.32 -14.85 3.66
N GLU A 367 9.53 -14.98 2.60
CA GLU A 367 9.98 -15.52 1.32
C GLU A 367 10.95 -14.57 0.61
N ILE A 368 10.66 -13.27 0.61
CA ILE A 368 11.57 -12.26 0.04
C ILE A 368 12.87 -12.17 0.84
N GLN A 369 12.83 -12.30 2.17
CA GLN A 369 14.06 -12.38 2.96
C GLN A 369 14.91 -13.59 2.54
N ARG A 370 14.29 -14.76 2.33
CA ARG A 370 14.98 -15.96 1.83
C ARG A 370 15.55 -15.75 0.42
N VAL A 371 14.88 -15.00 -0.45
CA VAL A 371 15.41 -14.61 -1.77
C VAL A 371 16.66 -13.73 -1.61
N VAL A 372 16.63 -12.74 -0.71
CA VAL A 372 17.79 -11.87 -0.44
C VAL A 372 18.95 -12.68 0.12
N ILE A 373 18.71 -13.54 1.10
CA ILE A 373 19.72 -14.42 1.70
C ILE A 373 20.31 -15.35 0.63
N GLY A 374 19.44 -16.03 -0.14
CA GLY A 374 19.85 -16.91 -1.23
C GLY A 374 20.72 -16.18 -2.25
N ALA A 375 20.35 -14.96 -2.64
CA ALA A 375 21.13 -14.16 -3.59
C ALA A 375 22.54 -13.81 -3.10
N HIS A 376 22.75 -13.67 -1.78
CA HIS A 376 24.09 -13.45 -1.20
C HIS A 376 24.91 -14.74 -1.12
N ILE A 377 24.27 -15.89 -0.90
CA ILE A 377 24.95 -17.19 -0.75
C ILE A 377 25.31 -17.80 -2.10
N VAL A 378 24.36 -17.85 -3.04
CA VAL A 378 24.52 -18.54 -4.34
C VAL A 378 24.66 -17.58 -5.53
N GLY A 379 24.54 -16.27 -5.31
CA GLY A 379 24.52 -15.26 -6.35
C GLY A 379 23.11 -14.99 -6.90
N LYS A 380 22.98 -13.94 -7.72
CA LYS A 380 21.70 -13.59 -8.36
C LYS A 380 21.35 -14.61 -9.45
N ALA A 381 20.09 -14.99 -9.53
CA ALA A 381 19.60 -15.80 -10.64
C ALA A 381 19.95 -15.11 -11.98
N PRO A 382 20.37 -15.87 -13.01
CA PRO A 382 20.58 -15.32 -14.34
C PRO A 382 19.30 -14.61 -14.79
N LYS A 383 19.43 -13.40 -15.34
CA LYS A 383 18.28 -12.77 -16.01
C LYS A 383 17.85 -13.72 -17.12
N PRO A 384 16.56 -14.07 -17.25
CA PRO A 384 16.11 -14.82 -18.41
C PRO A 384 16.59 -14.09 -19.67
N THR A 385 17.22 -14.83 -20.59
CA THR A 385 17.54 -14.33 -21.92
C THR A 385 16.25 -13.82 -22.55
N ALA A 386 16.34 -12.73 -23.32
CA ALA A 386 15.24 -11.88 -23.78
C ALA A 386 14.18 -12.53 -24.70
N LEU A 387 14.03 -13.85 -24.68
CA LEU A 387 12.97 -14.61 -25.36
C LEU A 387 11.67 -14.70 -24.53
N ALA A 388 11.68 -14.29 -23.26
CA ALA A 388 10.45 -14.13 -22.50
C ALA A 388 9.92 -12.71 -22.72
N ALA A 389 8.91 -12.58 -23.60
CA ALA A 389 8.15 -11.35 -23.78
C ALA A 389 7.92 -10.67 -22.42
N ALA A 390 8.23 -9.37 -22.34
CA ALA A 390 7.99 -8.57 -21.14
C ALA A 390 6.59 -8.92 -20.59
N PRO A 391 6.45 -9.19 -19.27
CA PRO A 391 5.17 -9.60 -18.72
C PRO A 391 4.13 -8.56 -19.13
N LYS A 392 3.17 -8.97 -19.98
CA LYS A 392 2.12 -8.08 -20.49
C LYS A 392 1.50 -7.37 -19.28
N LYS A 393 1.57 -6.03 -19.26
CA LYS A 393 0.90 -5.21 -18.23
C LYS A 393 -0.51 -5.77 -18.04
N LYS A 394 -0.82 -6.24 -16.82
CA LYS A 394 -2.12 -6.84 -16.53
C LYS A 394 -3.18 -5.78 -16.81
N GLY A 395 -4.07 -6.05 -17.75
CA GLY A 395 -5.17 -5.14 -18.06
C GLY A 395 -6.09 -4.89 -16.85
N PRO A 396 -7.04 -3.95 -16.96
CA PRO A 396 -7.94 -3.60 -15.86
C PRO A 396 -8.62 -4.84 -15.24
N VAL A 397 -8.88 -4.80 -13.93
CA VAL A 397 -9.49 -5.92 -13.17
C VAL A 397 -10.81 -6.38 -13.80
N CYS A 398 -11.60 -5.43 -14.31
CA CYS A 398 -12.87 -5.71 -14.98
C CYS A 398 -12.72 -5.98 -16.49
N GLY A 399 -11.51 -6.21 -17.00
CA GLY A 399 -11.18 -6.38 -18.42
C GLY A 399 -11.15 -5.05 -19.19
N ILE A 400 -10.83 -5.08 -20.49
CA ILE A 400 -10.83 -3.89 -21.36
C ILE A 400 -12.25 -3.34 -21.49
N ARG A 401 -12.42 -2.04 -21.26
CA ARG A 401 -13.71 -1.33 -21.23
C ARG A 401 -13.68 -0.18 -22.24
N LYS A 402 -14.84 0.38 -22.58
CA LYS A 402 -14.93 1.54 -23.49
C LYS A 402 -14.16 2.76 -22.97
N ASN A 403 -14.09 2.94 -21.65
CA ASN A 403 -13.35 4.01 -20.97
C ASN A 403 -13.65 5.43 -21.50
N VAL A 404 -14.92 5.71 -21.80
CA VAL A 404 -15.37 7.03 -22.28
C VAL A 404 -15.71 7.90 -21.08
N ILE A 405 -14.87 8.89 -20.78
CA ILE A 405 -15.08 9.83 -19.68
C ILE A 405 -15.57 11.17 -20.25
N PHE A 406 -16.77 11.60 -19.85
CA PHE A 406 -17.37 12.85 -20.32
C PHE A 406 -16.79 14.04 -19.54
N LYS A 407 -15.75 14.68 -20.12
CA LYS A 407 -14.99 15.76 -19.48
C LYS A 407 -15.45 17.17 -19.87
N ASP A 408 -15.96 17.33 -21.10
CA ASP A 408 -16.27 18.63 -21.69
C ASP A 408 -17.76 19.01 -21.54
N GLY A 409 -18.05 20.31 -21.59
CA GLY A 409 -19.41 20.85 -21.46
C GLY A 409 -19.90 21.06 -20.02
N SER A 410 -21.13 21.54 -19.88
CA SER A 410 -21.80 21.66 -18.58
C SER A 410 -22.09 20.27 -17.98
N MET A 411 -22.39 20.20 -16.68
CA MET A 411 -22.76 18.92 -16.06
C MET A 411 -24.00 18.29 -16.72
N GLN A 412 -24.95 19.13 -17.15
CA GLN A 412 -26.14 18.68 -17.89
C GLN A 412 -25.75 18.05 -19.24
N ASP A 413 -24.80 18.62 -19.97
CA ASP A 413 -24.33 18.07 -21.25
C ASP A 413 -23.68 16.70 -21.05
N LYS A 414 -22.86 16.56 -20.01
CA LYS A 414 -22.22 15.28 -19.63
C LYS A 414 -23.24 14.21 -19.31
N VAL A 415 -24.27 14.54 -18.53
CA VAL A 415 -25.37 13.64 -18.19
C VAL A 415 -26.18 13.25 -19.43
N ASN A 416 -26.50 14.21 -20.29
CA ASN A 416 -27.24 13.94 -21.53
C ASN A 416 -26.44 13.00 -22.46
N ALA A 417 -25.13 13.22 -22.59
CA ALA A 417 -24.25 12.36 -23.37
C ALA A 417 -24.18 10.94 -22.80
N LEU A 418 -24.10 10.78 -21.47
CA LEU A 418 -24.16 9.47 -20.82
C LEU A 418 -25.48 8.74 -21.11
N VAL A 419 -26.62 9.41 -20.94
CA VAL A 419 -27.94 8.81 -21.18
C VAL A 419 -28.10 8.43 -22.66
N ALA A 420 -27.65 9.28 -23.58
CA ALA A 420 -27.66 8.98 -25.01
C ALA A 420 -26.80 7.75 -25.34
N ALA A 421 -25.61 7.63 -24.73
CA ALA A 421 -24.73 6.49 -24.92
C ALA A 421 -25.34 5.18 -24.38
N LEU A 422 -25.99 5.22 -23.20
CA LEU A 422 -26.68 4.05 -22.64
C LEU A 422 -27.88 3.63 -23.50
N LYS A 423 -28.66 4.59 -24.01
CA LYS A 423 -29.76 4.28 -24.95
C LYS A 423 -29.23 3.67 -26.26
N ALA A 424 -28.12 4.18 -26.79
CA ALA A 424 -27.47 3.64 -27.98
C ALA A 424 -26.94 2.20 -27.76
N ASP A 425 -26.54 1.88 -26.52
CA ASP A 425 -26.16 0.53 -26.10
C ASP A 425 -27.37 -0.42 -25.93
N GLY A 426 -28.60 0.09 -26.04
CA GLY A 426 -29.84 -0.68 -25.97
C GLY A 426 -30.48 -0.75 -24.57
N TYR A 427 -30.09 0.11 -23.64
CA TYR A 427 -30.72 0.17 -22.32
C TYR A 427 -32.08 0.88 -22.38
N ASP A 428 -33.14 0.15 -22.03
CA ASP A 428 -34.50 0.66 -21.89
C ASP A 428 -34.81 1.01 -20.43
N PHE A 429 -34.91 2.31 -20.14
CA PHE A 429 -35.23 2.83 -18.81
C PHE A 429 -36.74 3.01 -18.58
N THR A 430 -37.62 2.52 -19.47
CA THR A 430 -39.07 2.48 -19.22
C THR A 430 -39.52 1.26 -18.39
N VAL A 431 -38.64 0.25 -18.28
CA VAL A 431 -38.82 -0.94 -17.44
C VAL A 431 -37.91 -0.91 -16.22
N GLY A 432 -38.27 -1.64 -15.16
CA GLY A 432 -37.48 -1.72 -13.94
C GLY A 432 -37.71 -2.96 -13.10
N ILE A 433 -36.80 -3.18 -12.17
CA ILE A 433 -36.90 -4.19 -11.10
C ILE A 433 -37.09 -3.51 -9.75
N ASP A 434 -37.58 -4.26 -8.77
CA ASP A 434 -37.67 -3.79 -7.39
C ASP A 434 -36.27 -3.48 -6.84
N MET A 435 -36.13 -2.38 -6.10
CA MET A 435 -34.83 -1.98 -5.54
C MET A 435 -34.25 -3.08 -4.65
N ASP A 436 -35.09 -3.84 -3.92
CA ASP A 436 -34.75 -4.93 -3.01
C ASP A 436 -34.50 -6.28 -3.68
N THR A 437 -34.55 -6.33 -5.01
CA THR A 437 -34.10 -7.51 -5.78
C THR A 437 -32.68 -7.91 -5.35
N PRO A 438 -32.44 -9.21 -5.05
CA PRO A 438 -31.09 -9.69 -4.72
C PRO A 438 -30.08 -9.33 -5.82
N ILE A 439 -28.89 -8.87 -5.44
CA ILE A 439 -27.86 -8.40 -6.38
C ILE A 439 -27.48 -9.46 -7.42
N LEU A 440 -27.54 -10.74 -7.05
CA LEU A 440 -27.24 -11.87 -7.94
C LEU A 440 -28.28 -12.02 -9.06
N ASP A 441 -29.53 -11.67 -8.79
CA ASP A 441 -30.67 -11.82 -9.70
C ASP A 441 -31.00 -10.52 -10.46
N ALA A 442 -30.41 -9.41 -10.01
CA ALA A 442 -30.66 -8.09 -10.57
C ALA A 442 -30.06 -7.94 -11.99
N GLU A 443 -30.88 -7.45 -12.93
CA GLU A 443 -30.39 -7.05 -14.24
C GLU A 443 -29.53 -5.77 -14.15
N ARG A 444 -29.91 -4.85 -13.27
CA ARG A 444 -29.28 -3.53 -13.11
C ARG A 444 -29.05 -3.25 -11.65
N VAL A 445 -27.91 -2.67 -11.30
CA VAL A 445 -27.60 -2.24 -9.95
C VAL A 445 -27.10 -0.81 -9.98
N VAL A 446 -27.70 0.05 -9.15
CA VAL A 446 -27.09 1.31 -8.73
C VAL A 446 -26.45 1.06 -7.38
N SER A 447 -25.13 1.15 -7.33
CA SER A 447 -24.36 0.92 -6.11
C SER A 447 -23.58 2.15 -5.72
N PHE A 448 -23.41 2.36 -4.43
CA PHE A 448 -22.68 3.51 -3.93
C PHE A 448 -21.59 3.20 -2.90
N GLY A 449 -20.60 4.10 -2.85
CA GLY A 449 -19.46 4.02 -1.95
C GLY A 449 -19.41 5.17 -0.95
N LYS A 450 -18.31 5.26 -0.20
CA LYS A 450 -18.08 6.33 0.78
C LYS A 450 -18.11 7.73 0.16
N GLY A 451 -17.86 7.86 -1.14
CA GLY A 451 -17.94 9.13 -1.85
C GLY A 451 -19.34 9.77 -1.83
N VAL A 452 -20.40 9.02 -1.49
CA VAL A 452 -21.75 9.60 -1.23
C VAL A 452 -21.77 10.53 -0.01
N GLY A 453 -20.82 10.39 0.90
CA GLY A 453 -20.74 11.27 2.07
C GLY A 453 -21.83 10.99 3.10
N LYS A 454 -22.64 12.01 3.40
CA LYS A 454 -23.63 11.95 4.48
C LYS A 454 -24.80 11.03 4.15
N LYS A 455 -25.50 10.53 5.17
CA LYS A 455 -26.58 9.55 5.00
C LYS A 455 -27.76 10.11 4.19
N GLU A 456 -27.98 11.41 4.23
CA GLU A 456 -29.07 12.09 3.50
C GLU A 456 -28.89 11.97 1.98
N ASN A 457 -27.64 11.93 1.50
CA ASN A 457 -27.33 11.75 0.08
C ASN A 457 -27.70 10.34 -0.44
N VAL A 458 -28.00 9.38 0.44
CA VAL A 458 -28.49 8.05 0.05
C VAL A 458 -29.84 8.15 -0.66
N GLU A 459 -30.66 9.15 -0.33
CA GLU A 459 -31.94 9.37 -1.02
C GLU A 459 -31.75 9.75 -2.50
N LEU A 460 -30.66 10.48 -2.83
CA LEU A 460 -30.31 10.75 -4.24
C LEU A 460 -29.97 9.47 -4.99
N VAL A 461 -29.29 8.52 -4.33
CA VAL A 461 -28.95 7.23 -4.92
C VAL A 461 -30.19 6.35 -5.09
N LYS A 462 -31.10 6.35 -4.11
CA LYS A 462 -32.39 5.64 -4.20
C LYS A 462 -33.24 6.18 -5.34
N GLU A 463 -33.32 7.50 -5.48
CA GLU A 463 -34.06 8.11 -6.58
C GLU A 463 -33.45 7.72 -7.93
N LEU A 464 -32.12 7.77 -8.06
CA LEU A 464 -31.45 7.27 -9.26
C LEU A 464 -31.72 5.77 -9.51
N ALA A 465 -31.69 4.92 -8.47
CA ALA A 465 -31.99 3.49 -8.60
C ALA A 465 -33.41 3.25 -9.09
N LYS A 466 -34.39 4.01 -8.56
CA LYS A 466 -35.78 4.00 -9.01
C LYS A 466 -35.89 4.41 -10.48
N GLN A 467 -35.28 5.52 -10.88
CA GLN A 467 -35.36 6.02 -12.26
C GLN A 467 -34.59 5.14 -13.26
N ALA A 468 -33.52 4.48 -12.82
CA ALA A 468 -32.77 3.51 -13.63
C ALA A 468 -33.46 2.13 -13.71
N GLY A 469 -34.50 1.90 -12.88
CA GLY A 469 -35.17 0.61 -12.76
C GLY A 469 -34.21 -0.47 -12.25
N ALA A 470 -33.47 -0.18 -11.18
CA ALA A 470 -32.32 -0.96 -10.73
C ALA A 470 -32.41 -1.35 -9.25
N ALA A 471 -31.76 -2.47 -8.90
CA ALA A 471 -31.54 -2.85 -7.51
C ALA A 471 -30.52 -1.91 -6.85
N LEU A 472 -30.66 -1.74 -5.53
CA LEU A 472 -29.77 -0.89 -4.75
C LEU A 472 -28.63 -1.71 -4.13
N GLY A 473 -27.39 -1.34 -4.43
CA GLY A 473 -26.18 -1.94 -3.91
C GLY A 473 -25.30 -0.96 -3.13
N CYS A 474 -24.27 -1.47 -2.47
CA CYS A 474 -23.24 -0.61 -1.88
C CYS A 474 -21.86 -1.27 -1.79
N SER A 475 -20.85 -0.48 -1.43
CA SER A 475 -19.52 -0.99 -1.09
C SER A 475 -19.45 -1.47 0.37
N ARG A 476 -18.40 -2.24 0.69
CA ARG A 476 -18.22 -2.83 2.03
C ARG A 476 -18.25 -1.79 3.16
N PRO A 477 -17.51 -0.65 3.06
CA PRO A 477 -17.52 0.34 4.14
C PRO A 477 -18.90 0.97 4.36
N VAL A 478 -19.74 1.06 3.33
CA VAL A 478 -21.10 1.59 3.45
C VAL A 478 -21.99 0.64 4.26
N ALA A 479 -21.83 -0.68 4.06
CA ALA A 479 -22.61 -1.68 4.78
C ALA A 479 -22.09 -1.98 6.19
N GLU A 480 -20.77 -2.17 6.35
CA GLU A 480 -20.15 -2.58 7.62
C GLU A 480 -19.91 -1.40 8.57
N THR A 481 -19.32 -0.32 8.05
CA THR A 481 -18.84 0.80 8.85
C THR A 481 -19.93 1.87 9.01
N LEU A 482 -20.46 2.37 7.90
CA LEU A 482 -21.47 3.44 7.90
C LEU A 482 -22.87 2.91 8.22
N ARG A 483 -23.12 1.63 7.94
CA ARG A 483 -24.42 0.94 8.13
C ARG A 483 -25.57 1.69 7.46
N TYR A 484 -25.32 2.26 6.28
CA TYR A 484 -26.38 2.94 5.50
C TYR A 484 -27.28 1.92 4.79
N LEU A 485 -26.75 0.75 4.45
CA LEU A 485 -27.49 -0.39 3.91
C LEU A 485 -27.07 -1.69 4.59
N PRO A 486 -27.92 -2.74 4.58
CA PRO A 486 -27.59 -4.03 5.16
C PRO A 486 -26.51 -4.78 4.38
N LEU A 487 -25.81 -5.69 5.07
CA LEU A 487 -24.68 -6.47 4.52
C LEU A 487 -25.01 -7.27 3.26
N ASN A 488 -26.27 -7.71 3.09
CA ASN A 488 -26.69 -8.43 1.89
C ASN A 488 -26.72 -7.55 0.62
N ARG A 489 -26.55 -6.23 0.74
CA ARG A 489 -26.42 -5.29 -0.40
C ARG A 489 -24.97 -4.99 -0.80
N TYR A 490 -24.00 -5.45 -0.03
CA TYR A 490 -22.59 -5.22 -0.32
C TYR A 490 -22.16 -6.00 -1.57
N VAL A 491 -21.62 -5.28 -2.57
CA VAL A 491 -21.02 -5.85 -3.79
C VAL A 491 -19.49 -5.86 -3.68
N GLY A 492 -18.86 -7.03 -3.84
CA GLY A 492 -17.41 -7.13 -3.77
C GLY A 492 -16.83 -8.55 -3.70
N MET A 493 -15.56 -8.67 -3.32
CA MET A 493 -14.83 -9.95 -3.31
C MET A 493 -15.43 -10.93 -2.31
N SER A 494 -15.66 -10.47 -1.08
CA SER A 494 -16.30 -11.22 0.01
C SER A 494 -17.81 -10.95 0.14
N GLY A 495 -18.39 -10.19 -0.78
CA GLY A 495 -19.82 -9.84 -0.80
C GLY A 495 -20.54 -10.48 -1.99
N GLN A 496 -21.63 -9.85 -2.40
CA GLN A 496 -22.40 -10.26 -3.58
C GLN A 496 -21.60 -10.02 -4.87
N LYS A 497 -21.82 -10.89 -5.87
CA LYS A 497 -21.26 -10.75 -7.23
C LYS A 497 -22.33 -10.25 -8.17
N PHE A 498 -22.08 -9.12 -8.82
CA PHE A 498 -22.99 -8.63 -9.84
C PHE A 498 -22.57 -9.15 -11.21
N LYS A 499 -23.50 -9.85 -11.87
CA LYS A 499 -23.33 -10.40 -13.23
C LYS A 499 -24.38 -9.86 -14.21
N GLY A 500 -25.18 -8.86 -13.82
CA GLY A 500 -26.20 -8.25 -14.66
C GLY A 500 -25.62 -7.37 -15.77
N ASN A 501 -26.50 -6.63 -16.43
CA ASN A 501 -26.16 -5.82 -17.60
C ASN A 501 -25.56 -4.46 -17.19
N LEU A 502 -26.24 -3.69 -16.35
CA LEU A 502 -25.84 -2.32 -16.02
C LEU A 502 -25.44 -2.17 -14.55
N TYR A 503 -24.21 -1.73 -14.32
CA TYR A 503 -23.73 -1.36 -12.98
C TYR A 503 -23.40 0.13 -12.94
N ILE A 504 -24.13 0.92 -12.15
CA ILE A 504 -23.84 2.34 -11.94
C ILE A 504 -23.16 2.50 -10.58
N ALA A 505 -21.90 2.91 -10.58
CA ALA A 505 -21.06 3.07 -9.41
C ALA A 505 -20.96 4.55 -9.00
N CYS A 506 -21.66 4.94 -7.93
CA CYS A 506 -21.71 6.30 -7.40
C CYS A 506 -20.76 6.46 -6.20
N GLY A 507 -19.69 7.25 -6.32
CA GLY A 507 -18.77 7.51 -5.21
C GLY A 507 -17.97 6.29 -4.76
N ILE A 508 -17.79 5.30 -5.64
CA ILE A 508 -16.96 4.12 -5.40
C ILE A 508 -15.57 4.40 -5.97
N SER A 509 -14.52 4.23 -5.15
CA SER A 509 -13.13 4.48 -5.58
C SER A 509 -12.65 3.47 -6.63
N GLY A 510 -13.08 2.20 -6.52
CA GLY A 510 -12.60 1.11 -7.37
C GLY A 510 -11.54 0.25 -6.70
N ALA A 511 -11.58 0.10 -5.36
CA ALA A 511 -10.76 -0.89 -4.67
C ALA A 511 -10.89 -2.28 -5.32
N ILE A 512 -9.78 -3.01 -5.46
CA ILE A 512 -9.71 -4.31 -6.17
C ILE A 512 -10.77 -5.30 -5.67
N GLN A 513 -11.05 -5.28 -4.36
CA GLN A 513 -12.08 -6.13 -3.75
C GLN A 513 -13.46 -5.82 -4.33
N HIS A 514 -13.80 -4.55 -4.56
CA HIS A 514 -15.07 -4.18 -5.18
C HIS A 514 -15.08 -4.52 -6.68
N LEU A 515 -14.00 -4.22 -7.41
CA LEU A 515 -13.88 -4.52 -8.84
C LEU A 515 -14.05 -6.01 -9.16
N LYS A 516 -13.49 -6.89 -8.31
CA LYS A 516 -13.71 -8.35 -8.39
C LYS A 516 -15.15 -8.78 -8.11
N GLY A 517 -15.99 -7.91 -7.56
CA GLY A 517 -17.43 -8.12 -7.40
C GLY A 517 -18.24 -7.83 -8.67
N ILE A 518 -17.72 -6.99 -9.56
CA ILE A 518 -18.42 -6.47 -10.74
C ILE A 518 -17.73 -6.83 -12.06
N LYS A 519 -16.71 -7.69 -12.01
CA LYS A 519 -15.90 -8.09 -13.17
C LYS A 519 -16.74 -8.53 -14.38
N ASP A 520 -17.84 -9.23 -14.11
CA ASP A 520 -18.72 -9.83 -15.11
C ASP A 520 -19.91 -8.94 -15.50
N ALA A 521 -19.96 -7.69 -14.99
CA ALA A 521 -20.92 -6.69 -15.43
C ALA A 521 -20.72 -6.37 -16.92
N THR A 522 -21.83 -6.25 -17.67
CA THR A 522 -21.75 -5.94 -19.10
C THR A 522 -21.27 -4.52 -19.34
N THR A 523 -21.93 -3.55 -18.72
CA THR A 523 -21.59 -2.12 -18.76
C THR A 523 -21.39 -1.61 -17.33
N ILE A 524 -20.29 -0.90 -17.11
CA ILE A 524 -20.01 -0.21 -15.85
C ILE A 524 -20.01 1.30 -16.11
N VAL A 525 -20.81 2.04 -15.34
CA VAL A 525 -20.82 3.51 -15.31
C VAL A 525 -20.17 3.96 -14.00
N ALA A 526 -19.20 4.87 -14.07
CA ALA A 526 -18.52 5.41 -12.90
C ALA A 526 -18.84 6.90 -12.70
N ILE A 527 -19.25 7.27 -11.48
CA ILE A 527 -19.46 8.66 -11.08
C ILE A 527 -18.62 8.90 -9.83
N ASN A 528 -17.62 9.78 -9.93
CA ASN A 528 -16.71 10.06 -8.82
C ASN A 528 -16.16 11.49 -8.93
N THR A 529 -15.90 12.14 -7.80
CA THR A 529 -15.24 13.45 -7.76
C THR A 529 -13.76 13.35 -8.13
N ASN A 530 -13.12 12.23 -7.80
CA ASN A 530 -11.72 11.99 -8.13
C ASN A 530 -11.61 11.37 -9.53
N GLY A 531 -11.24 12.19 -10.53
CA GLY A 531 -11.04 11.75 -11.92
C GLY A 531 -9.99 10.66 -12.13
N ASN A 532 -9.10 10.45 -11.16
CA ASN A 532 -8.08 9.40 -11.17
C ASN A 532 -8.49 8.14 -10.40
N ALA A 533 -9.73 8.08 -9.88
CA ALA A 533 -10.21 6.92 -9.14
C ALA A 533 -10.08 5.63 -9.98
N PRO A 534 -9.54 4.53 -9.43
CA PRO A 534 -9.36 3.26 -10.15
C PRO A 534 -10.61 2.71 -10.85
N ILE A 535 -11.80 3.08 -10.39
CA ILE A 535 -13.07 2.69 -11.01
C ILE A 535 -13.16 3.15 -12.48
N PHE A 536 -12.61 4.31 -12.84
CA PHE A 536 -12.71 4.85 -14.21
C PHE A 536 -11.97 3.96 -15.22
N LYS A 537 -10.77 3.47 -14.87
CA LYS A 537 -10.02 2.50 -15.71
C LYS A 537 -10.77 1.17 -15.92
N ASN A 538 -11.79 0.91 -15.10
CA ASN A 538 -12.60 -0.31 -15.11
C ASN A 538 -14.05 -0.06 -15.56
N ALA A 539 -14.35 1.15 -16.03
CA ALA A 539 -15.68 1.58 -16.45
C ALA A 539 -15.77 1.73 -17.98
N ASP A 540 -16.97 1.52 -18.51
CA ASP A 540 -17.30 1.78 -19.91
C ASP A 540 -17.58 3.27 -20.12
N TYR A 541 -18.29 3.89 -19.18
CA TYR A 541 -18.62 5.31 -19.18
C TYR A 541 -18.30 5.94 -17.84
N GLY A 542 -17.98 7.23 -17.82
CA GLY A 542 -17.80 7.94 -16.56
C GLY A 542 -18.02 9.44 -16.59
N ILE A 543 -18.41 9.99 -15.44
CA ILE A 543 -18.53 11.42 -15.18
C ILE A 543 -17.68 11.77 -13.96
N VAL A 544 -16.83 12.78 -14.11
CA VAL A 544 -16.09 13.36 -12.98
C VAL A 544 -16.91 14.53 -12.42
N GLY A 545 -17.43 14.38 -11.20
CA GLY A 545 -18.35 15.35 -10.59
C GLY A 545 -18.82 14.95 -9.20
N SER A 546 -19.39 15.92 -8.47
CA SER A 546 -19.99 15.66 -7.16
C SER A 546 -21.30 14.87 -7.29
N ILE A 547 -21.62 14.05 -6.30
CA ILE A 547 -22.80 13.18 -6.35
C ILE A 547 -24.08 14.01 -6.21
N GLU A 548 -24.01 15.07 -5.41
CA GLU A 548 -25.06 16.06 -5.22
C GLU A 548 -25.41 16.81 -6.51
N GLU A 549 -24.45 16.99 -7.42
CA GLU A 549 -24.66 17.64 -8.71
C GLU A 549 -25.08 16.63 -9.79
N VAL A 550 -24.39 15.49 -9.87
CA VAL A 550 -24.58 14.52 -10.97
C VAL A 550 -25.87 13.71 -10.80
N LEU A 551 -26.17 13.22 -9.59
CA LEU A 551 -27.25 12.24 -9.42
C LEU A 551 -28.65 12.84 -9.66
N PRO A 552 -28.99 14.05 -9.19
CA PRO A 552 -30.29 14.64 -9.49
C PRO A 552 -30.51 14.84 -10.99
N LEU A 553 -29.49 15.33 -11.71
CA LEU A 553 -29.56 15.53 -13.16
C LEU A 553 -29.72 14.21 -13.90
N LEU A 554 -28.98 13.18 -13.49
CA LEU A 554 -29.05 11.85 -14.09
C LEU A 554 -30.41 11.18 -13.81
N ALA A 555 -30.92 11.27 -12.58
CA ALA A 555 -32.24 10.75 -12.25
C ALA A 555 -33.33 11.45 -13.07
N ALA A 556 -33.28 12.77 -13.20
CA ALA A 556 -34.20 13.55 -14.03
C ALA A 556 -34.12 13.14 -15.52
N ALA A 557 -32.92 12.92 -16.05
CA ALA A 557 -32.73 12.51 -17.45
C ALA A 557 -33.19 11.06 -17.77
N LEU A 558 -33.25 10.20 -16.74
CA LEU A 558 -33.80 8.84 -16.84
C LEU A 558 -35.30 8.75 -16.54
N ASN A 559 -35.88 9.82 -16.00
CA ASN A 559 -37.31 9.90 -15.72
C ASN A 559 -38.09 10.22 -17.00
N ASN A 560 -39.01 9.33 -17.37
CA ASN A 560 -39.91 9.47 -18.52
C ASN A 560 -41.31 9.96 -18.13
N GLY A 561 -41.53 10.32 -16.85
CA GLY A 561 -42.81 10.82 -16.34
C GLY A 561 -43.87 9.73 -16.09
N GLU A 562 -43.53 8.46 -16.30
CA GLU A 562 -44.41 7.30 -16.11
C GLU A 562 -43.79 6.29 -15.13
N ASP A 563 -44.64 5.51 -14.46
CA ASP A 563 -44.18 4.39 -13.63
C ASP A 563 -43.46 3.33 -14.47
N LYS A 564 -42.38 2.77 -13.92
CA LYS A 564 -41.60 1.74 -14.61
C LYS A 564 -42.41 0.46 -14.73
N LYS A 565 -42.50 -0.08 -15.94
CA LYS A 565 -43.14 -1.39 -16.18
C LYS A 565 -42.27 -2.52 -15.61
N PRO A 566 -42.85 -3.66 -15.19
CA PRO A 566 -42.06 -4.80 -14.75
C PRO A 566 -41.08 -5.24 -15.84
N ALA A 567 -39.79 -5.33 -15.51
CA ALA A 567 -38.78 -5.80 -16.45
C ALA A 567 -39.03 -7.26 -16.85
N PRO A 568 -38.82 -7.62 -18.13
CA PRO A 568 -38.85 -9.02 -18.55
C PRO A 568 -37.71 -9.81 -17.87
N PRO A 569 -37.75 -11.15 -17.87
CA PRO A 569 -36.65 -11.96 -17.35
C PRO A 569 -35.30 -11.54 -17.93
N MET A 570 -34.28 -11.45 -17.08
CA MET A 570 -32.95 -10.93 -17.46
C MET A 570 -32.40 -11.68 -18.68
N LYS A 571 -32.19 -10.95 -19.79
CA LYS A 571 -31.41 -11.42 -20.93
C LYS A 571 -30.03 -10.76 -20.89
N LYS A 572 -28.99 -11.57 -20.70
CA LYS A 572 -27.61 -11.07 -20.63
C LYS A 572 -27.19 -10.44 -21.96
N MET A 573 -26.84 -9.16 -21.94
CA MET A 573 -26.34 -8.42 -23.09
C MET A 573 -24.88 -8.83 -23.38
N LYS A 574 -24.52 -8.88 -24.67
CA LYS A 574 -23.14 -9.15 -25.09
C LYS A 574 -22.29 -7.92 -24.78
N ARG A 575 -21.19 -8.11 -24.05
CA ARG A 575 -20.23 -7.05 -23.76
C ARG A 575 -19.51 -6.62 -25.04
N VAL A 576 -19.54 -5.32 -25.34
CA VAL A 576 -18.75 -4.71 -26.40
C VAL A 576 -17.34 -4.50 -25.87
N ILE A 577 -16.39 -5.27 -26.37
CA ILE A 577 -14.97 -5.09 -26.05
C ILE A 577 -14.38 -4.24 -27.19
N PRO A 578 -13.90 -3.02 -26.92
CA PRO A 578 -13.18 -2.24 -27.93
C PRO A 578 -12.02 -3.07 -28.51
N LYS A 579 -11.91 -3.11 -29.84
CA LYS A 579 -10.71 -3.68 -30.46
C LYS A 579 -9.54 -2.76 -30.09
N PRO A 580 -8.40 -3.31 -29.64
CA PRO A 580 -7.20 -2.49 -29.49
C PRO A 580 -6.91 -1.82 -30.83
N VAL A 581 -6.68 -0.51 -30.81
CA VAL A 581 -6.33 0.26 -32.00
C VAL A 581 -4.94 -0.22 -32.41
N ALA A 582 -4.80 -0.77 -33.61
CA ALA A 582 -3.50 -1.09 -34.18
C ALA A 582 -2.66 0.20 -34.21
N PRO A 583 -1.35 0.14 -33.92
CA PRO A 583 -0.49 1.32 -34.03
C PRO A 583 -0.65 1.95 -35.41
N SER A 584 -0.63 3.29 -35.49
CA SER A 584 -0.75 4.02 -36.76
C SER A 584 0.50 3.92 -37.65
N TYR A 585 1.51 3.19 -37.18
CA TYR A 585 2.77 2.91 -37.85
C TYR A 585 2.92 1.41 -38.04
N LYS A 586 3.60 1.02 -39.11
CA LYS A 586 3.93 -0.38 -39.38
C LYS A 586 5.04 -0.83 -38.45
N LEU A 587 4.91 -2.02 -37.87
CA LEU A 587 5.93 -2.59 -37.00
C LEU A 587 7.14 -3.02 -37.83
N HIS A 588 8.34 -2.74 -37.31
CA HIS A 588 9.60 -3.14 -37.92
C HIS A 588 10.37 -3.96 -36.91
N VAL A 589 10.72 -5.18 -37.30
CA VAL A 589 11.35 -6.16 -36.42
C VAL A 589 12.71 -6.55 -36.97
N CYS A 590 13.74 -6.46 -36.14
CA CYS A 590 15.07 -6.89 -36.48
C CYS A 590 15.07 -8.41 -36.73
N ASN A 591 15.49 -8.83 -37.92
CA ASN A 591 15.55 -10.24 -38.31
C ASN A 591 16.64 -11.01 -37.53
N GLY A 592 17.64 -10.31 -36.99
CA GLY A 592 18.73 -10.91 -36.20
C GLY A 592 18.32 -11.31 -34.78
N CYS A 593 17.66 -10.41 -34.04
CA CYS A 593 17.36 -10.62 -32.62
C CYS A 593 15.87 -10.50 -32.25
N GLY A 594 15.00 -10.15 -33.20
CA GLY A 594 13.57 -9.94 -32.94
C GLY A 594 13.24 -8.61 -32.26
N TYR A 595 14.19 -7.69 -32.14
CA TYR A 595 13.94 -6.36 -31.59
C TYR A 595 12.90 -5.60 -32.42
N GLU A 596 11.81 -5.18 -31.80
CA GLU A 596 10.76 -4.38 -32.43
C GLU A 596 11.06 -2.89 -32.22
N TYR A 597 11.31 -2.15 -33.30
CA TYR A 597 11.45 -0.71 -33.21
C TYR A 597 10.09 -0.06 -32.95
N ASN A 598 9.98 0.69 -31.86
CA ASN A 598 8.78 1.44 -31.53
C ASN A 598 9.02 2.96 -31.66
N PRO A 599 8.41 3.62 -32.67
CA PRO A 599 8.48 5.05 -32.87
C PRO A 599 8.05 5.89 -31.66
N GLU A 600 7.20 5.39 -30.76
CA GLU A 600 6.76 6.14 -29.57
C GLU A 600 7.90 6.37 -28.57
N PHE A 601 8.93 5.51 -28.58
CA PHE A 601 10.03 5.57 -27.63
C PHE A 601 11.32 6.13 -28.23
N GLY A 602 11.55 5.94 -29.54
CA GLY A 602 12.84 6.25 -30.17
C GLY A 602 13.94 5.29 -29.72
N ASP A 603 15.18 5.77 -29.67
CA ASP A 603 16.37 5.05 -29.20
C ASP A 603 17.41 6.06 -28.72
N GLU A 604 17.44 6.34 -27.42
CA GLU A 604 18.28 7.38 -26.81
C GLU A 604 19.78 7.05 -26.92
N ASP A 605 20.16 5.78 -26.84
CA ASP A 605 21.55 5.33 -26.99
C ASP A 605 22.04 5.50 -28.44
N GLY A 606 21.10 5.47 -29.41
CA GLY A 606 21.32 5.78 -30.83
C GLY A 606 20.97 7.22 -31.25
N GLU A 607 20.74 8.14 -30.30
CA GLU A 607 20.33 9.55 -30.52
C GLU A 607 19.01 9.75 -31.30
N VAL A 608 18.11 8.77 -31.28
CA VAL A 608 16.81 8.79 -31.95
C VAL A 608 15.72 9.26 -30.98
N LYS A 609 15.04 10.35 -31.33
CA LYS A 609 13.98 10.94 -30.49
C LYS A 609 12.67 10.14 -30.53
N PRO A 610 11.90 10.11 -29.42
CA PRO A 610 10.50 9.70 -29.44
C PRO A 610 9.70 10.39 -30.55
N GLY A 611 8.86 9.64 -31.24
CA GLY A 611 8.08 10.05 -32.40
C GLY A 611 8.76 9.80 -33.77
N THR A 612 9.99 9.31 -33.80
CA THR A 612 10.72 9.07 -35.06
C THR A 612 10.23 7.78 -35.73
N LEU A 613 9.63 7.87 -36.92
CA LEU A 613 9.23 6.68 -37.70
C LEU A 613 10.46 5.89 -38.17
N PHE A 614 10.33 4.57 -38.33
CA PHE A 614 11.44 3.70 -38.75
C PHE A 614 12.16 4.18 -40.02
N LYS A 615 11.40 4.65 -41.02
CA LYS A 615 11.93 5.24 -42.26
C LYS A 615 12.74 6.54 -42.09
N ASN A 616 12.66 7.17 -40.91
CA ASN A 616 13.32 8.43 -40.58
C ASN A 616 14.46 8.23 -39.57
N LEU A 617 14.91 6.99 -39.36
CA LEU A 617 16.07 6.70 -38.53
C LEU A 617 17.34 7.31 -39.12
N PRO A 618 18.26 7.82 -38.28
CA PRO A 618 19.49 8.44 -38.75
C PRO A 618 20.40 7.43 -39.46
N GLU A 619 21.19 7.94 -40.40
CA GLU A 619 22.12 7.14 -41.20
C GLU A 619 23.22 6.57 -40.29
N GLY A 620 23.35 5.24 -40.25
CA GLY A 620 24.28 4.54 -39.35
C GLY A 620 23.67 4.09 -38.02
N TRP A 621 22.38 4.33 -37.77
CA TRP A 621 21.66 3.68 -36.66
C TRP A 621 21.69 2.16 -36.81
N THR A 622 21.89 1.45 -35.71
CA THR A 622 21.91 -0.02 -35.68
C THR A 622 20.98 -0.52 -34.58
N CYS A 623 20.55 -1.77 -34.70
CA CYS A 623 19.71 -2.41 -33.70
C CYS A 623 20.37 -2.32 -32.31
N PRO A 624 19.72 -1.71 -31.30
CA PRO A 624 20.33 -1.52 -29.98
C PRO A 624 20.61 -2.84 -29.24
N GLU A 625 19.95 -3.93 -29.64
CA GLU A 625 20.10 -5.24 -29.02
C GLU A 625 21.21 -6.10 -29.65
N CYS A 626 21.46 -5.99 -30.96
CA CYS A 626 22.42 -6.87 -31.65
C CYS A 626 23.40 -6.19 -32.60
N GLY A 627 23.27 -4.87 -32.80
CA GLY A 627 24.15 -4.08 -33.65
C GLY A 627 23.92 -4.26 -35.16
N GLU A 628 22.91 -5.03 -35.57
CA GLU A 628 22.56 -5.21 -36.99
C GLU A 628 22.09 -3.89 -37.62
N ALA A 629 22.37 -3.72 -38.91
CA ALA A 629 21.98 -2.52 -39.64
C ALA A 629 20.45 -2.46 -39.86
N VAL A 630 19.95 -1.25 -40.15
CA VAL A 630 18.53 -0.98 -40.46
C VAL A 630 17.98 -1.91 -41.55
N ASP A 631 18.82 -2.32 -42.52
CA ASP A 631 18.43 -3.21 -43.62
C ASP A 631 18.10 -4.65 -43.18
N GLN A 632 18.47 -5.04 -41.96
CA GLN A 632 18.09 -6.30 -41.35
C GLN A 632 16.73 -6.24 -40.63
N PHE A 633 16.00 -5.13 -40.70
CA PHE A 633 14.64 -5.06 -40.19
C PHE A 633 13.62 -5.38 -41.26
N ILE A 634 12.67 -6.23 -40.90
CA ILE A 634 11.52 -6.56 -41.74
C ILE A 634 10.29 -5.81 -41.24
N GLU A 635 9.52 -5.29 -42.19
CA GLU A 635 8.19 -4.77 -41.92
C GLU A 635 7.25 -5.96 -41.64
N VAL A 636 6.50 -5.91 -40.54
CA VAL A 636 5.49 -6.91 -40.17
C VAL A 636 4.11 -6.25 -40.08
N GLU A 637 3.11 -6.92 -40.65
CA GLU A 637 1.71 -6.47 -40.68
C GLU A 637 0.99 -6.57 -39.32
#